data_AF-A0A1I6TLW3-F1
#
_entry.id   AF-A0A1I6TLW3-F1
#
_cell.length_a   1.000
_cell.length_b   1.000
_cell.length_c   1.000
_cell.angle_alpha   90.00
_cell.angle_beta   90.00
_cell.angle_gamma   90.00
#
_symmetry.space_group_name_H-M   'P 1'
#
loop_
_entity.id
_entity.type
_entity.pdbx_description
1 polymer ?
#
loop_
_entity_poly.entity_id
_entity_poly.type
_entity_poly.pdbx_seq_one_letter_code
_entity_poly.pdbx_strand_id
1 'polypeptide(L)'
;MLRIAHLHEDQTAGDLARYLSFLAADPVLAEAAEHRPVRVSRFAAGAAAVNARVIVSHVPLSLQSLPGLMALRARYPHAALVHVEHVHCEGSTAATRNRARLRAMLRSGYALFNHVVALSPAQARWMRRHELASPAQLSVIPPCATTDASATLPAPSGPVRRIGALGRLHRQSGFDMLIEAFTVVSDPDARLDIFGDGPQRAELRALARNDLRIRVHGNTTRLAALRQSDAVAIPSRWQPSALAAHEALAAGRRVLHTGRDALSHVSGTGQVTVADLSVAAWSRALSDVLAETSAAPRQPMEPVRGATIEGWQTLLDRLASRKTSGSNALATI
;
A
#
# COMPACT_ATOMS: atom_id res chain seq x y z
N MET A 1 -8.95 1.25 -28.65
CA MET A 1 -8.22 1.20 -27.36
C MET A 1 -9.20 0.93 -26.22
N LEU A 2 -8.90 -0.02 -25.33
CA LEU A 2 -9.73 -0.31 -24.15
C LEU A 2 -9.68 0.88 -23.18
N ARG A 3 -10.81 1.31 -22.63
CA ARG A 3 -10.87 2.35 -21.59
C ARG A 3 -11.11 1.72 -20.22
N ILE A 4 -10.28 2.09 -19.24
CA ILE A 4 -10.37 1.66 -17.85
C ILE A 4 -10.56 2.90 -16.97
N ALA A 5 -11.66 2.92 -16.21
CA ALA A 5 -11.91 3.97 -15.23
C ALA A 5 -11.51 3.52 -13.83
N HIS A 6 -10.61 4.25 -13.19
CA HIS A 6 -10.16 3.99 -11.82
C HIS A 6 -10.90 4.92 -10.85
N LEU A 7 -11.97 4.42 -10.24
CA LEU A 7 -12.75 5.16 -9.26
C LEU A 7 -11.99 5.24 -7.94
N HIS A 8 -11.76 6.44 -7.44
CA HIS A 8 -11.11 6.64 -6.15
C HIS A 8 -11.72 7.81 -5.39
N GLU A 9 -11.59 7.77 -4.06
CA GLU A 9 -11.93 8.91 -3.22
C GLU A 9 -10.85 10.00 -3.31
N ASP A 10 -11.22 11.24 -3.06
CA ASP A 10 -10.33 12.40 -3.06
C ASP A 10 -9.27 12.26 -1.95
N GLN A 11 -8.11 11.70 -2.32
CA GLN A 11 -6.88 11.80 -1.55
C GLN A 11 -5.81 12.36 -2.47
N THR A 12 -5.56 13.65 -2.32
CA THR A 12 -4.58 14.44 -3.09
C THR A 12 -3.14 14.02 -2.85
N ALA A 13 -2.87 13.15 -1.87
CA ALA A 13 -1.54 12.64 -1.57
C ALA A 13 -1.59 11.23 -0.96
N GLY A 14 -0.64 10.36 -1.32
CA GLY A 14 -0.47 9.03 -0.72
C GLY A 14 -0.06 7.95 -1.72
N ASP A 15 0.06 6.72 -1.22
CA ASP A 15 0.48 5.56 -2.02
C ASP A 15 -0.51 5.26 -3.17
N LEU A 16 -1.82 5.44 -2.97
CA LEU A 16 -2.82 5.25 -4.02
C LEU A 16 -2.64 6.25 -5.17
N ALA A 17 -2.40 7.53 -4.88
CA ALA A 17 -2.19 8.54 -5.91
C ALA A 17 -0.93 8.25 -6.75
N ARG A 18 0.16 7.81 -6.09
CA ARG A 18 1.38 7.36 -6.78
C ARG A 18 1.13 6.15 -7.66
N TYR A 19 0.35 5.19 -7.17
CA TYR A 19 0.00 3.99 -7.94
C TYR A 19 -0.89 4.30 -9.15
N LEU A 20 -1.92 5.13 -8.99
CA LEU A 20 -2.77 5.56 -10.11
C LEU A 20 -1.97 6.36 -11.15
N SER A 21 -1.05 7.21 -10.71
CA SER A 21 -0.14 7.92 -11.61
C SER A 21 0.74 6.96 -12.41
N PHE A 22 1.23 5.89 -11.77
CA PHE A 22 1.99 4.84 -12.46
C PHE A 22 1.13 4.12 -13.51
N LEU A 23 -0.09 3.67 -13.14
CA LEU A 23 -0.98 3.00 -14.08
C LEU A 23 -1.34 3.86 -15.29
N ALA A 24 -1.45 5.18 -15.11
CA ALA A 24 -1.78 6.12 -16.18
C ALA A 24 -0.58 6.49 -17.07
N ALA A 25 0.66 6.38 -16.56
CA ALA A 25 1.87 6.86 -17.24
C ALA A 25 2.77 5.75 -17.79
N ASP A 26 2.61 4.50 -17.33
CA ASP A 26 3.47 3.39 -17.77
C ASP A 26 3.24 3.06 -19.26
N PRO A 27 4.30 3.03 -20.11
CA PRO A 27 4.14 2.86 -21.54
C PRO A 27 3.58 1.49 -21.94
N VAL A 28 3.93 0.41 -21.20
CA VAL A 28 3.47 -0.95 -21.52
C VAL A 28 2.00 -1.11 -21.17
N LEU A 29 1.55 -0.51 -20.07
CA LEU A 29 0.12 -0.48 -19.72
C LEU A 29 -0.68 0.40 -20.70
N ALA A 30 -0.09 1.52 -21.14
CA ALA A 30 -0.71 2.42 -22.10
C ALA A 30 -0.89 1.78 -23.49
N GLU A 31 -0.10 0.78 -23.88
CA GLU A 31 -0.35 0.00 -25.11
C GLU A 31 -1.63 -0.84 -25.00
N ALA A 32 -1.90 -1.42 -23.83
CA ALA A 32 -3.05 -2.29 -23.61
C ALA A 32 -4.36 -1.52 -23.38
N ALA A 33 -4.31 -0.43 -22.61
CA ALA A 33 -5.50 0.32 -22.23
C ALA A 33 -5.24 1.78 -21.85
N GLU A 34 -6.26 2.60 -22.02
CA GLU A 34 -6.30 3.97 -21.50
C GLU A 34 -6.79 3.95 -20.05
N HIS A 35 -5.88 4.17 -19.10
CA HIS A 35 -6.16 4.23 -17.67
C HIS A 35 -6.53 5.66 -17.24
N ARG A 36 -7.77 5.87 -16.78
CA ARG A 36 -8.27 7.18 -16.33
C ARG A 36 -8.69 7.18 -14.87
N PRO A 37 -7.99 7.90 -13.98
CA PRO A 37 -8.47 8.18 -12.64
C PRO A 37 -9.76 9.02 -12.66
N VAL A 38 -10.77 8.60 -11.91
CA VAL A 38 -12.05 9.31 -11.77
C VAL A 38 -12.36 9.48 -10.30
N ARG A 39 -12.46 10.74 -9.86
CA ARG A 39 -12.81 11.06 -8.47
C ARG A 39 -14.29 10.80 -8.23
N VAL A 40 -14.59 10.13 -7.13
CA VAL A 40 -15.96 9.84 -6.71
C VAL A 40 -16.12 10.04 -5.21
N SER A 41 -17.33 10.38 -4.79
CA SER A 41 -17.70 10.28 -3.37
C SER A 41 -17.85 8.81 -3.00
N ARG A 42 -17.31 8.41 -1.84
CA ARG A 42 -17.49 7.05 -1.31
C ARG A 42 -18.97 6.67 -1.15
N PHE A 43 -19.84 7.65 -0.90
CA PHE A 43 -21.27 7.46 -0.69
C PHE A 43 -22.06 7.33 -2.00
N ALA A 44 -21.49 7.80 -3.10
CA ALA A 44 -22.21 7.96 -4.37
C ALA A 44 -21.39 7.49 -5.58
N ALA A 45 -20.60 6.42 -5.43
CA ALA A 45 -19.79 5.89 -6.54
C ALA A 45 -20.62 5.59 -7.80
N GLY A 46 -21.85 5.09 -7.65
CA GLY A 46 -22.78 4.87 -8.76
C GLY A 46 -23.31 6.12 -9.46
N ALA A 47 -23.18 7.31 -8.86
CA ALA A 47 -23.54 8.57 -9.50
C ALA A 47 -22.51 8.99 -10.56
N ALA A 48 -21.28 8.46 -10.50
CA ALA A 48 -20.23 8.77 -11.45
C ALA A 48 -20.66 8.43 -12.88
N ALA A 49 -20.51 9.39 -13.79
CA ALA A 49 -20.67 9.17 -15.22
C ALA A 49 -19.37 8.57 -15.77
N VAL A 50 -19.41 7.29 -16.12
CA VAL A 50 -18.23 6.53 -16.51
C VAL A 50 -18.46 5.94 -17.90
N ASN A 51 -17.61 6.33 -18.86
CA ASN A 51 -17.57 5.74 -20.19
C ASN A 51 -16.35 4.83 -20.32
N ALA A 52 -16.41 3.66 -19.70
CA ALA A 52 -15.35 2.66 -19.68
C ALA A 52 -15.92 1.23 -19.73
N ARG A 53 -15.20 0.32 -20.37
CA ARG A 53 -15.57 -1.10 -20.44
C ARG A 53 -15.17 -1.88 -19.19
N VAL A 54 -14.13 -1.40 -18.51
CA VAL A 54 -13.66 -1.90 -17.22
C VAL A 54 -13.72 -0.74 -16.22
N ILE A 55 -14.32 -0.99 -15.06
CA ILE A 55 -14.40 -0.04 -13.96
C ILE A 55 -13.68 -0.64 -12.77
N VAL A 56 -12.59 -0.01 -12.34
CA VAL A 56 -11.78 -0.41 -11.21
C VAL A 56 -12.13 0.47 -10.02
N SER A 57 -12.70 -0.10 -8.97
CA SER A 57 -12.95 0.59 -7.71
C SER A 57 -11.75 0.47 -6.78
N HIS A 58 -11.18 1.61 -6.41
CA HIS A 58 -10.24 1.78 -5.30
C HIS A 58 -10.92 2.40 -4.07
N VAL A 59 -12.25 2.54 -4.09
CA VAL A 59 -13.02 3.09 -2.97
C VAL A 59 -12.97 2.11 -1.80
N PRO A 60 -12.57 2.54 -0.59
CA PRO A 60 -12.57 1.66 0.59
C PRO A 60 -13.94 1.01 0.83
N LEU A 61 -13.95 -0.31 1.05
CA LEU A 61 -15.18 -1.01 1.42
C LEU A 61 -15.59 -0.69 2.85
N SER A 62 -16.84 -0.28 3.03
CA SER A 62 -17.42 0.02 4.34
C SER A 62 -18.93 -0.02 4.21
N LEU A 63 -19.65 -0.09 5.34
CA LEU A 63 -21.12 0.02 5.32
C LEU A 63 -21.60 1.32 4.65
N GLN A 64 -20.80 2.38 4.71
CA GLN A 64 -21.09 3.67 4.10
C GLN A 64 -20.91 3.69 2.57
N SER A 65 -19.97 2.91 2.05
CA SER A 65 -19.69 2.87 0.60
C SER A 65 -20.48 1.80 -0.14
N LEU A 66 -20.99 0.78 0.56
CA LEU A 66 -21.76 -0.32 -0.05
C LEU A 66 -22.94 0.16 -0.91
N PRO A 67 -23.84 1.07 -0.45
CA PRO A 67 -24.97 1.50 -1.28
C PRO A 67 -24.52 2.14 -2.61
N GLY A 68 -23.47 2.97 -2.56
CA GLY A 68 -22.90 3.60 -3.76
C GLY A 68 -22.30 2.57 -4.73
N LEU A 69 -21.68 1.51 -4.22
CA LEU A 69 -21.12 0.42 -5.04
C LEU A 69 -22.19 -0.52 -5.60
N MET A 70 -23.28 -0.76 -4.85
CA MET A 70 -24.44 -1.49 -5.36
C MET A 70 -25.10 -0.73 -6.50
N ALA A 71 -25.29 0.59 -6.34
CA ALA A 71 -25.79 1.45 -7.41
C ALA A 71 -24.86 1.46 -8.63
N LEU A 72 -23.53 1.46 -8.42
CA LEU A 72 -22.55 1.33 -9.50
C LEU A 72 -22.74 0.01 -10.27
N ARG A 73 -22.87 -1.12 -9.56
CA ARG A 73 -23.11 -2.43 -10.17
C ARG A 73 -24.42 -2.46 -10.96
N ALA A 74 -25.48 -1.87 -10.43
CA ALA A 74 -26.78 -1.80 -11.09
C ALA A 74 -26.77 -0.91 -12.34
N ARG A 75 -26.06 0.22 -12.30
CA ARG A 75 -25.98 1.18 -13.42
C ARG A 75 -25.11 0.68 -14.58
N TYR A 76 -24.09 -0.12 -14.29
CA TYR A 76 -23.13 -0.62 -15.29
C TYR A 76 -23.13 -2.15 -15.37
N PRO A 77 -24.26 -2.81 -15.70
CA PRO A 77 -24.38 -4.27 -15.66
C PRO A 77 -23.47 -5.01 -16.65
N HIS A 78 -23.10 -4.35 -17.76
CA HIS A 78 -22.25 -4.91 -18.81
C HIS A 78 -20.76 -4.54 -18.68
N ALA A 79 -20.42 -3.67 -17.72
CA ALA A 79 -19.03 -3.33 -17.43
C ALA A 79 -18.37 -4.43 -16.58
N ALA A 80 -17.10 -4.71 -16.85
CA ALA A 80 -16.31 -5.54 -15.95
C ALA A 80 -15.92 -4.70 -14.72
N LEU A 81 -16.46 -5.04 -13.56
CA LEU A 81 -16.19 -4.36 -12.30
C LEU A 81 -15.07 -5.07 -11.56
N VAL A 82 -13.99 -4.36 -11.27
CA VAL A 82 -12.83 -4.84 -10.52
C VAL A 82 -12.73 -4.05 -9.22
N HIS A 83 -12.38 -4.67 -8.11
CA HIS A 83 -12.03 -3.96 -6.88
C HIS A 83 -10.58 -4.22 -6.49
N VAL A 84 -9.86 -3.17 -6.08
CA VAL A 84 -8.51 -3.31 -5.52
C VAL A 84 -8.56 -2.95 -4.04
N GLU A 85 -8.22 -3.91 -3.17
CA GLU A 85 -8.35 -3.77 -1.72
C GLU A 85 -7.12 -3.09 -1.09
N HIS A 86 -7.28 -1.84 -0.67
CA HIS A 86 -6.20 -1.00 -0.12
C HIS A 86 -6.16 -0.89 1.41
N VAL A 87 -7.20 -1.36 2.10
CA VAL A 87 -7.46 -1.07 3.52
C VAL A 87 -7.50 -2.34 4.37
N HIS A 88 -8.25 -3.34 3.92
CA HIS A 88 -8.50 -4.54 4.72
C HIS A 88 -7.40 -5.56 4.51
N CYS A 89 -6.79 -5.96 5.63
CA CYS A 89 -5.80 -7.01 5.72
C CYS A 89 -6.00 -7.75 7.05
N GLU A 90 -5.12 -8.71 7.34
CA GLU A 90 -5.18 -9.48 8.56
C GLU A 90 -5.04 -8.58 9.80
N GLY A 91 -4.05 -7.69 9.77
CA GLY A 91 -3.81 -6.77 10.87
C GLY A 91 -4.94 -5.76 11.13
N SER A 92 -5.51 -5.14 10.09
CA SER A 92 -6.62 -4.19 10.26
C SER A 92 -7.92 -4.88 10.73
N THR A 93 -8.15 -6.11 10.30
CA THR A 93 -9.28 -6.93 10.76
C THR A 93 -9.11 -7.34 12.22
N ALA A 94 -7.90 -7.72 12.64
CA ALA A 94 -7.60 -8.07 14.02
C ALA A 94 -7.85 -6.90 14.99
N ALA A 95 -7.58 -5.67 14.52
CA ALA A 95 -7.81 -4.42 15.26
C ALA A 95 -9.29 -3.98 15.31
N THR A 96 -10.19 -4.64 14.56
CA THR A 96 -11.62 -4.30 14.54
C THR A 96 -12.38 -5.04 15.64
N ARG A 97 -13.28 -4.32 16.34
CA ARG A 97 -14.09 -4.86 17.45
C ARG A 97 -15.02 -6.00 17.03
N ASN A 98 -15.79 -5.82 15.96
CA ASN A 98 -16.70 -6.86 15.45
C ASN A 98 -16.19 -7.45 14.13
N ARG A 99 -15.36 -8.49 14.25
CA ARG A 99 -14.72 -9.16 13.11
C ARG A 99 -15.71 -9.90 12.23
N ALA A 100 -16.76 -10.50 12.81
CA ALA A 100 -17.79 -11.22 12.05
C ALA A 100 -18.58 -10.26 11.16
N ARG A 101 -19.03 -9.12 11.71
CA ARG A 101 -19.70 -8.07 10.95
C ARG A 101 -18.81 -7.51 9.83
N LEU A 102 -17.53 -7.27 10.11
CA LEU A 102 -16.58 -6.82 9.09
C LEU A 102 -16.47 -7.84 7.96
N ARG A 103 -16.25 -9.12 8.26
CA ARG A 103 -16.15 -10.18 7.23
C ARG A 103 -17.43 -10.32 6.42
N ALA A 104 -18.60 -10.25 7.05
CA ALA A 104 -19.88 -10.27 6.34
C ALA A 104 -20.00 -9.09 5.36
N MET A 105 -19.69 -7.88 5.82
CA MET A 105 -19.67 -6.67 5.00
C MET A 105 -18.69 -6.78 3.83
N LEU A 106 -17.49 -7.33 4.06
CA LEU A 106 -16.50 -7.56 3.01
C LEU A 106 -16.97 -8.62 2.00
N ARG A 107 -17.53 -9.75 2.43
CA ARG A 107 -18.08 -10.78 1.54
C ARG A 107 -19.17 -10.19 0.63
N SER A 108 -20.11 -9.45 1.21
CA SER A 108 -21.17 -8.77 0.44
C SER A 108 -20.60 -7.72 -0.51
N GLY A 109 -19.61 -6.95 -0.09
CA GLY A 109 -18.97 -5.93 -0.93
C GLY A 109 -18.18 -6.52 -2.09
N TYR A 110 -17.31 -7.50 -1.83
CA TYR A 110 -16.52 -8.17 -2.86
C TYR A 110 -17.39 -8.90 -3.88
N ALA A 111 -18.54 -9.46 -3.48
CA ALA A 111 -19.48 -10.11 -4.38
C ALA A 111 -20.06 -9.18 -5.48
N LEU A 112 -19.97 -7.85 -5.31
CA LEU A 112 -20.41 -6.89 -6.32
C LEU A 112 -19.47 -6.79 -7.54
N PHE A 113 -18.25 -7.35 -7.45
CA PHE A 113 -17.21 -7.20 -8.45
C PHE A 113 -16.96 -8.50 -9.20
N ASN A 114 -16.74 -8.41 -10.51
CA ASN A 114 -16.34 -9.54 -11.34
C ASN A 114 -14.98 -10.11 -10.92
N HIS A 115 -14.10 -9.26 -10.38
CA HIS A 115 -12.77 -9.62 -9.92
C HIS A 115 -12.32 -8.73 -8.76
N VAL A 116 -11.50 -9.28 -7.88
CA VAL A 116 -10.90 -8.60 -6.72
C VAL A 116 -9.39 -8.79 -6.76
N VAL A 117 -8.67 -7.70 -6.51
CA VAL A 117 -7.22 -7.64 -6.52
C VAL A 117 -6.73 -7.41 -5.10
N ALA A 118 -5.93 -8.35 -4.62
CA ALA A 118 -5.11 -8.18 -3.43
C ALA A 118 -3.75 -7.57 -3.81
N LEU A 119 -3.19 -6.74 -2.94
CA LEU A 119 -1.91 -6.05 -3.11
C LEU A 119 -0.70 -6.94 -2.77
N SER A 120 -0.91 -8.07 -2.10
CA SER A 120 0.17 -8.96 -1.70
C SER A 120 -0.30 -10.41 -1.56
N PRO A 121 0.63 -11.39 -1.63
CA PRO A 121 0.31 -12.79 -1.33
C PRO A 121 -0.22 -12.99 0.10
N ALA A 122 0.26 -12.21 1.08
CA ALA A 122 -0.26 -12.23 2.44
C ALA A 122 -1.75 -11.85 2.49
N GLN A 123 -2.12 -10.73 1.86
CA GLN A 123 -3.52 -10.29 1.83
C GLN A 123 -4.41 -11.30 1.10
N ALA A 124 -3.96 -11.86 -0.04
CA ALA A 124 -4.73 -12.89 -0.74
C ALA A 124 -4.92 -14.17 0.10
N ARG A 125 -3.88 -14.63 0.82
CA ARG A 125 -4.01 -15.77 1.74
C ARG A 125 -5.01 -15.50 2.85
N TRP A 126 -4.98 -14.30 3.44
CA TRP A 126 -5.95 -13.88 4.44
C TRP A 126 -7.39 -13.86 3.88
N MET A 127 -7.59 -13.31 2.67
CA MET A 127 -8.89 -13.29 2.01
C MET A 127 -9.43 -14.71 1.72
N ARG A 128 -8.56 -15.63 1.27
CA ARG A 128 -8.93 -17.03 1.03
C ARG A 128 -9.28 -17.76 2.31
N ARG A 129 -8.48 -17.62 3.37
CA ARG A 129 -8.70 -18.26 4.67
C ARG A 129 -10.05 -17.90 5.29
N HIS A 130 -10.53 -16.69 5.02
CA HIS A 130 -11.82 -16.21 5.51
C HIS A 130 -12.93 -16.23 4.44
N GLU A 131 -12.67 -16.85 3.29
CA GLU A 131 -13.61 -16.98 2.18
C GLU A 131 -14.26 -15.65 1.78
N LEU A 132 -13.45 -14.58 1.73
CA LEU A 132 -13.96 -13.24 1.44
C LEU A 132 -14.31 -13.06 -0.04
N ALA A 133 -13.62 -13.78 -0.92
CA ALA A 133 -13.86 -13.84 -2.36
C ALA A 133 -13.57 -15.25 -2.87
N SER A 134 -14.20 -15.65 -3.98
CA SER A 134 -13.93 -16.96 -4.58
C SER A 134 -12.51 -17.02 -5.17
N PRO A 135 -11.83 -18.19 -5.20
CA PRO A 135 -10.50 -18.30 -5.78
C PRO A 135 -10.41 -17.84 -7.23
N ALA A 136 -11.46 -18.08 -8.04
CA ALA A 136 -11.52 -17.66 -9.44
C ALA A 136 -11.67 -16.14 -9.63
N GLN A 137 -12.13 -15.44 -8.60
CA GLN A 137 -12.35 -13.99 -8.57
C GLN A 137 -11.17 -13.23 -7.96
N LEU A 138 -10.14 -13.90 -7.42
CA LEU A 138 -9.07 -13.25 -6.67
C LEU A 138 -7.71 -13.40 -7.36
N SER A 139 -7.01 -12.29 -7.59
CA SER A 139 -5.60 -12.27 -8.00
C SER A 139 -4.76 -11.37 -7.10
N VAL A 140 -3.45 -11.53 -7.18
CA VAL A 140 -2.48 -10.63 -6.54
C VAL A 140 -1.90 -9.73 -7.62
N ILE A 141 -2.01 -8.42 -7.45
CA ILE A 141 -1.29 -7.44 -8.27
C ILE A 141 -0.66 -6.44 -7.30
N PRO A 142 0.66 -6.50 -7.09
CA PRO A 142 1.32 -5.58 -6.17
C PRO A 142 1.26 -4.15 -6.71
N PRO A 143 1.08 -3.13 -5.85
CA PRO A 143 1.13 -1.75 -6.28
C PRO A 143 2.57 -1.36 -6.62
N CYS A 144 2.73 -0.58 -7.69
CA CYS A 144 4.00 0.01 -8.10
C CYS A 144 3.85 1.54 -8.17
N ALA A 145 4.97 2.24 -8.17
CA ALA A 145 5.02 3.67 -8.45
C ALA A 145 6.20 3.93 -9.37
N THR A 146 6.14 5.04 -10.11
CA THR A 146 7.29 5.52 -10.88
C THR A 146 8.45 5.79 -9.93
N THR A 147 9.54 5.03 -10.08
CA THR A 147 10.68 5.04 -9.17
C THR A 147 11.90 5.72 -9.74
N ASP A 148 11.90 6.18 -10.99
CA ASP A 148 13.06 6.74 -11.69
C ASP A 148 13.84 7.74 -10.82
N ALA A 149 13.15 8.75 -10.27
CA ALA A 149 13.79 9.75 -9.41
C ALA A 149 14.35 9.16 -8.10
N SER A 150 13.70 8.15 -7.51
CA SER A 150 14.17 7.49 -6.29
C SER A 150 15.35 6.55 -6.57
N ALA A 151 15.33 5.84 -7.70
CA ALA A 151 16.40 4.92 -8.12
C ALA A 151 17.68 5.67 -8.51
N THR A 152 17.57 6.92 -8.97
CA THR A 152 18.75 7.79 -9.22
C THR A 152 19.35 8.42 -7.97
N LEU A 153 18.76 8.24 -6.78
CA LEU A 153 19.36 8.76 -5.56
C LEU A 153 20.69 8.05 -5.27
N PRO A 154 21.77 8.78 -4.93
CA PRO A 154 23.00 8.14 -4.51
C PRO A 154 22.73 7.29 -3.28
N ALA A 155 23.10 6.02 -3.32
CA ALA A 155 23.02 5.11 -2.18
C ALA A 155 23.89 5.66 -1.03
N PRO A 156 23.45 5.57 0.25
CA PRO A 156 24.26 6.08 1.34
C PRO A 156 25.47 5.15 1.51
N SER A 157 26.68 5.72 1.50
CA SER A 157 27.95 4.99 1.51
C SER A 157 28.59 4.84 2.90
N GLY A 158 27.93 5.36 3.94
CA GLY A 158 28.41 5.35 5.33
C GLY A 158 27.51 4.57 6.30
N PRO A 159 27.91 4.51 7.59
CA PRO A 159 27.06 3.96 8.64
C PRO A 159 25.73 4.69 8.69
N VAL A 160 24.67 4.01 9.10
CA VAL A 160 23.36 4.64 9.26
C VAL A 160 23.45 5.65 10.40
N ARG A 161 23.07 6.90 10.15
CA ARG A 161 22.95 7.94 11.19
C ARG A 161 21.57 8.58 11.19
N ARG A 162 20.91 8.68 10.04
CA ARG A 162 19.57 9.26 9.90
C ARG A 162 18.55 8.23 9.50
N ILE A 163 17.57 8.02 10.37
CA ILE A 163 16.46 7.11 10.15
C ILE A 163 15.21 7.94 9.84
N GLY A 164 14.67 7.76 8.64
CA GLY A 164 13.41 8.39 8.23
C GLY A 164 12.22 7.48 8.51
N ALA A 165 11.10 8.04 8.92
CA ALA A 165 9.82 7.34 9.01
C ALA A 165 8.74 8.22 8.35
N LEU A 166 8.05 7.71 7.33
CA LEU A 166 7.13 8.52 6.53
C LEU A 166 5.76 7.83 6.44
N GLY A 167 4.70 8.55 6.77
CA GLY A 167 3.34 8.04 6.66
C GLY A 167 2.31 8.88 7.40
N ARG A 168 1.07 8.42 7.41
CA ARG A 168 0.00 9.07 8.17
C ARG A 168 0.28 8.97 9.68
N LEU A 169 0.19 10.08 10.41
CA LEU A 169 0.38 10.10 11.87
C LEU A 169 -0.87 9.55 12.57
N HIS A 170 -1.03 8.23 12.51
CA HIS A 170 -2.16 7.47 13.03
C HIS A 170 -1.69 6.18 13.68
N ARG A 171 -2.50 5.62 14.60
CA ARG A 171 -2.14 4.46 15.42
C ARG A 171 -1.69 3.26 14.59
N GLN A 172 -2.22 3.12 13.38
CA GLN A 172 -1.79 2.10 12.43
C GLN A 172 -0.28 2.14 12.16
N SER A 173 0.30 3.34 12.02
CA SER A 173 1.65 3.51 11.50
C SER A 173 2.75 3.22 12.51
N GLY A 174 2.47 3.19 13.81
CA GLY A 174 3.44 2.72 14.82
C GLY A 174 4.50 3.72 15.26
N PHE A 175 4.33 5.01 14.96
CA PHE A 175 5.35 6.02 15.26
C PHE A 175 5.52 6.29 16.76
N ASP A 176 4.48 6.08 17.55
CA ASP A 176 4.52 6.11 19.01
C ASP A 176 5.56 5.11 19.56
N MET A 177 5.44 3.84 19.16
CA MET A 177 6.37 2.77 19.53
C MET A 177 7.79 3.03 19.00
N LEU A 178 7.92 3.56 17.78
CA LEU A 178 9.22 3.89 17.21
C LEU A 178 9.92 5.01 17.99
N ILE A 179 9.21 6.06 18.40
CA ILE A 179 9.76 7.13 19.22
C ILE A 179 10.24 6.58 20.55
N GLU A 180 9.39 5.84 21.27
CA GLU A 180 9.76 5.21 22.54
C GLU A 180 11.00 4.32 22.38
N ALA A 181 11.04 3.51 21.33
CA ALA A 181 12.16 2.63 21.04
C ALA A 181 13.46 3.38 20.72
N PHE A 182 13.36 4.55 20.09
CA PHE A 182 14.51 5.37 19.75
C PHE A 182 15.10 6.09 20.95
N THR A 183 14.29 6.46 21.96
CA THR A 183 14.80 7.16 23.16
C THR A 183 15.86 6.38 23.93
N VAL A 184 15.85 5.04 23.86
CA VAL A 184 16.82 4.18 24.55
C VAL A 184 18.09 3.90 23.72
N VAL A 185 18.13 4.35 22.46
CA VAL A 185 19.35 4.28 21.64
C VAL A 185 20.40 5.19 22.27
N SER A 186 21.62 4.69 22.47
CA SER A 186 22.70 5.43 23.14
C SER A 186 23.52 6.34 22.22
N ASP A 187 23.47 6.12 20.90
CA ASP A 187 24.24 6.90 19.93
C ASP A 187 23.79 8.39 19.90
N PRO A 188 24.64 9.35 20.33
CA PRO A 188 24.29 10.76 20.35
C PRO A 188 24.20 11.39 18.96
N ASP A 189 24.77 10.75 17.93
CA ASP A 189 24.76 11.22 16.54
C ASP A 189 23.59 10.66 15.72
N ALA A 190 22.91 9.65 16.24
CA ALA A 190 21.71 9.10 15.61
C ALA A 190 20.59 10.16 15.55
N ARG A 191 19.82 10.16 14.45
CA ARG A 191 18.67 11.04 14.25
C ARG A 191 17.47 10.25 13.75
N LEU A 192 16.28 10.60 14.25
CA LEU A 192 15.01 10.06 13.81
C LEU A 192 14.14 11.21 13.26
N ASP A 193 13.86 11.15 11.97
CA ASP A 193 13.01 12.13 11.27
C ASP A 193 11.68 11.49 10.88
N ILE A 194 10.59 11.95 11.50
CA ILE A 194 9.23 11.47 11.25
C ILE A 194 8.50 12.48 10.38
N PHE A 195 8.01 12.04 9.23
CA PHE A 195 7.37 12.86 8.22
C PHE A 195 5.92 12.45 8.01
N GLY A 196 5.03 13.43 7.95
CA GLY A 196 3.61 13.21 7.66
C GLY A 196 2.68 14.12 8.45
N ASP A 197 1.40 13.82 8.37
CA ASP A 197 0.36 14.48 9.14
C ASP A 197 -0.73 13.48 9.56
N GLY A 198 -1.53 13.87 10.55
CA GLY A 198 -2.59 13.02 11.07
C GLY A 198 -2.98 13.34 12.51
N PRO A 199 -4.01 12.66 13.03
CA PRO A 199 -4.59 12.96 14.34
C PRO A 199 -3.59 12.84 15.50
N GLN A 200 -2.53 12.02 15.39
CA GLN A 200 -1.55 11.84 16.47
C GLN A 200 -0.40 12.84 16.44
N ARG A 201 -0.42 13.86 15.56
CA ARG A 201 0.71 14.78 15.41
C ARG A 201 1.13 15.46 16.73
N ALA A 202 0.15 15.92 17.52
CA ALA A 202 0.41 16.57 18.80
C ALA A 202 0.99 15.58 19.82
N GLU A 203 0.42 14.38 19.91
CA GLU A 203 0.89 13.30 20.80
C GLU A 203 2.33 12.89 20.48
N LEU A 204 2.65 12.65 19.20
CA LEU A 204 4.00 12.26 18.77
C LEU A 204 5.03 13.35 19.04
N ARG A 205 4.67 14.63 18.86
CA ARG A 205 5.54 15.76 19.25
C ARG A 205 5.79 15.80 20.74
N ALA A 206 4.77 15.54 21.55
CA ALA A 206 4.90 15.50 23.00
C ALA A 206 5.77 14.32 23.48
N LEU A 207 5.71 13.17 22.80
CA LEU A 207 6.59 12.02 23.05
C LEU A 207 8.05 12.32 22.69
N ALA A 208 8.29 13.01 21.57
CA ALA A 208 9.63 13.35 21.10
C ALA A 208 10.31 14.50 21.89
N ARG A 209 9.57 15.26 22.70
CA ARG A 209 10.01 16.57 23.23
C ARG A 209 11.31 16.55 24.05
N ASN A 210 11.61 15.43 24.71
CA ASN A 210 12.74 15.29 25.62
C ASN A 210 14.00 14.72 24.94
N ASP A 211 13.93 14.37 23.64
CA ASP A 211 15.06 13.84 22.89
C ASP A 211 15.28 14.68 21.62
N LEU A 212 16.33 15.51 21.64
CA LEU A 212 16.66 16.43 20.55
C LEU A 212 17.05 15.72 19.24
N ARG A 213 17.29 14.41 19.29
CA ARG A 213 17.58 13.57 18.12
C ARG A 213 16.34 13.21 17.33
N ILE A 214 15.14 13.40 17.90
CA ILE A 214 13.85 13.03 17.30
C ILE A 214 13.14 14.28 16.79
N ARG A 215 12.74 14.29 15.52
CA ARG A 215 12.01 15.41 14.90
C ARG A 215 10.74 14.94 14.21
N VAL A 216 9.61 15.55 14.57
CA VAL A 216 8.31 15.33 13.92
C VAL A 216 7.99 16.48 12.97
N HIS A 217 8.28 16.24 11.70
CA HIS A 217 8.07 17.16 10.58
C HIS A 217 6.61 17.18 10.12
N GLY A 218 6.30 18.04 9.15
CA GLY A 218 5.03 18.00 8.42
C GLY A 218 5.08 17.04 7.23
N ASN A 219 4.10 17.17 6.33
CA ASN A 219 4.09 16.43 5.08
C ASN A 219 5.29 16.81 4.20
N THR A 220 5.88 15.80 3.56
CA THR A 220 6.94 15.94 2.55
C THR A 220 6.74 14.90 1.46
N THR A 221 7.46 15.04 0.34
CA THR A 221 7.44 14.02 -0.70
C THR A 221 8.27 12.79 -0.29
N ARG A 222 7.87 11.61 -0.75
CA ARG A 222 8.62 10.35 -0.55
C ARG A 222 10.09 10.52 -0.95
N LEU A 223 10.35 11.14 -2.09
CA LEU A 223 11.69 11.39 -2.60
C LEU A 223 12.52 12.28 -1.66
N ALA A 224 11.93 13.38 -1.14
CA ALA A 224 12.64 14.28 -0.25
C ALA A 224 13.00 13.63 1.10
N ALA A 225 12.11 12.78 1.64
CA ALA A 225 12.40 12.00 2.83
C ALA A 225 13.53 10.98 2.57
N LEU A 226 13.45 10.21 1.47
CA LEU A 226 14.47 9.22 1.10
C LEU A 226 15.85 9.84 0.85
N ARG A 227 15.89 11.06 0.29
CA ARG A 227 17.14 11.79 0.07
C ARG A 227 17.88 12.11 1.38
N GLN A 228 17.14 12.35 2.47
CA GLN A 228 17.69 12.75 3.76
C GLN A 228 17.94 11.58 4.71
N SER A 229 17.57 10.36 4.32
CA SER A 229 17.58 9.17 5.18
C SER A 229 18.61 8.15 4.70
N ASP A 230 19.36 7.58 5.65
CA ASP A 230 20.25 6.43 5.41
C ASP A 230 19.45 5.11 5.50
N ALA A 231 18.47 5.09 6.41
CA ALA A 231 17.55 4.00 6.64
C ALA A 231 16.11 4.51 6.76
N VAL A 232 15.13 3.64 6.47
CA VAL A 232 13.71 3.91 6.62
C VAL A 232 13.10 2.94 7.63
N ALA A 233 12.38 3.45 8.61
CA ALA A 233 11.61 2.65 9.55
C ALA A 233 10.12 2.64 9.17
N ILE A 234 9.54 1.44 9.07
CA ILE A 234 8.12 1.20 8.84
C ILE A 234 7.57 0.40 10.04
N PRO A 235 7.28 1.07 11.17
CA PRO A 235 6.83 0.42 12.41
C PRO A 235 5.35 0.03 12.43
N SER A 236 4.75 -0.07 11.24
CA SER A 236 3.32 -0.21 11.08
C SER A 236 2.78 -1.47 11.74
N ARG A 237 1.75 -1.29 12.57
CA ARG A 237 1.03 -2.37 13.24
C ARG A 237 0.34 -3.29 12.23
N TRP A 238 -0.08 -2.73 11.10
CA TRP A 238 -0.56 -3.45 9.93
C TRP A 238 -0.30 -2.62 8.67
N GLN A 239 -0.04 -3.30 7.54
CA GLN A 239 0.38 -2.65 6.31
C GLN A 239 -0.09 -3.41 5.06
N PRO A 240 -1.23 -3.04 4.46
CA PRO A 240 -1.79 -3.72 3.28
C PRO A 240 -0.90 -3.65 2.03
N SER A 241 -0.02 -2.64 1.93
CA SER A 241 0.85 -2.38 0.78
C SER A 241 2.31 -2.25 1.18
N ALA A 242 3.21 -2.94 0.46
CA ALA A 242 4.66 -2.83 0.67
C ALA A 242 5.32 -1.71 -0.17
N LEU A 243 4.54 -0.84 -0.83
CA LEU A 243 5.07 0.17 -1.77
C LEU A 243 6.16 1.05 -1.14
N ALA A 244 5.96 1.55 0.07
CA ALA A 244 6.95 2.38 0.75
C ALA A 244 8.28 1.65 1.02
N ALA A 245 8.23 0.35 1.36
CA ALA A 245 9.41 -0.47 1.56
C ALA A 245 10.15 -0.68 0.24
N HIS A 246 9.44 -1.03 -0.83
CA HIS A 246 10.03 -1.23 -2.16
C HIS A 246 10.69 0.05 -2.69
N GLU A 247 10.07 1.21 -2.52
CA GLU A 247 10.67 2.48 -2.96
C GLU A 247 11.93 2.85 -2.16
N ALA A 248 11.94 2.56 -0.86
CA ALA A 248 13.12 2.78 -0.02
C ALA A 248 14.28 1.83 -0.40
N LEU A 249 13.99 0.56 -0.67
CA LEU A 249 14.98 -0.42 -1.15
C LEU A 249 15.48 -0.09 -2.56
N ALA A 250 14.60 0.36 -3.46
CA ALA A 250 14.99 0.85 -4.79
C ALA A 250 15.87 2.10 -4.72
N ALA A 251 15.72 2.92 -3.68
CA ALA A 251 16.62 4.03 -3.39
C ALA A 251 17.90 3.60 -2.63
N GLY A 252 18.16 2.30 -2.46
CA GLY A 252 19.34 1.79 -1.74
C GLY A 252 19.34 2.12 -0.25
N ARG A 253 18.18 2.37 0.38
CA ARG A 253 18.09 2.63 1.83
C ARG A 253 17.92 1.32 2.58
N ARG A 254 18.48 1.24 3.80
CA ARG A 254 18.09 0.16 4.73
C ARG A 254 16.60 0.31 5.06
N VAL A 255 15.89 -0.79 5.24
CA VAL A 255 14.46 -0.75 5.61
C VAL A 255 14.21 -1.62 6.82
N LEU A 256 13.89 -1.00 7.96
CA LEU A 256 13.45 -1.69 9.16
C LEU A 256 11.92 -1.79 9.13
N HIS A 257 11.37 -2.98 9.27
CA HIS A 257 9.92 -3.17 9.21
C HIS A 257 9.40 -4.32 10.06
N THR A 258 8.11 -4.31 10.37
CA THR A 258 7.47 -5.29 11.26
C THR A 258 7.27 -6.68 10.65
N GLY A 259 7.49 -6.85 9.34
CA GLY A 259 7.30 -8.14 8.66
C GLY A 259 5.83 -8.61 8.63
N ARG A 260 4.87 -7.72 8.89
CA ARG A 260 3.43 -8.03 8.91
C ARG A 260 2.74 -7.69 7.61
N ASP A 261 1.65 -8.41 7.32
CA ASP A 261 0.83 -8.21 6.11
C ASP A 261 1.70 -8.19 4.84
N ALA A 262 1.64 -7.14 4.01
CA ALA A 262 2.43 -7.06 2.79
C ALA A 262 3.95 -6.99 3.06
N LEU A 263 4.37 -6.51 4.23
CA LEU A 263 5.78 -6.43 4.60
C LEU A 263 6.39 -7.82 4.82
N SER A 264 5.59 -8.87 5.05
CA SER A 264 6.09 -10.24 5.19
C SER A 264 6.63 -10.84 3.89
N HIS A 265 6.45 -10.15 2.75
CA HIS A 265 6.91 -10.57 1.43
C HIS A 265 7.96 -9.63 0.86
N VAL A 266 8.37 -8.61 1.62
CA VAL A 266 9.49 -7.77 1.24
C VAL A 266 10.75 -8.62 1.33
N SER A 267 11.50 -8.63 0.23
CA SER A 267 12.77 -9.36 0.10
C SER A 267 13.87 -8.35 -0.22
N GLY A 268 15.14 -8.73 -0.06
CA GLY A 268 16.28 -7.87 -0.40
C GLY A 268 17.34 -7.79 0.68
N THR A 269 18.58 -7.49 0.29
CA THR A 269 19.73 -7.39 1.21
C THR A 269 19.67 -6.19 2.15
N GLY A 270 18.86 -5.17 1.81
CA GLY A 270 18.68 -3.95 2.59
C GLY A 270 17.62 -4.02 3.70
N GLN A 271 16.82 -5.09 3.77
CA GLN A 271 15.71 -5.19 4.74
C GLN A 271 16.14 -5.77 6.08
N VAL A 272 15.52 -5.27 7.15
CA VAL A 272 15.67 -5.74 8.53
C VAL A 272 14.26 -5.97 9.07
N THR A 273 13.90 -7.24 9.27
CA THR A 273 12.63 -7.59 9.90
C THR A 273 12.76 -7.49 11.41
N VAL A 274 11.97 -6.61 12.03
CA VAL A 274 11.89 -6.49 13.49
C VAL A 274 11.05 -7.64 14.03
N ALA A 275 11.54 -8.29 15.10
CA ALA A 275 11.00 -9.55 15.60
C ALA A 275 9.50 -9.46 16.00
N ASP A 276 9.09 -8.36 16.63
CA ASP A 276 7.70 -8.15 17.07
C ASP A 276 7.31 -6.66 17.17
N LEU A 277 6.08 -6.41 17.61
CA LEU A 277 5.52 -5.08 17.88
C LEU A 277 5.77 -4.63 19.33
N SER A 278 7.04 -4.65 19.76
CA SER A 278 7.45 -4.13 21.07
C SER A 278 8.53 -3.07 20.96
N VAL A 279 8.55 -2.17 21.94
CA VAL A 279 9.61 -1.18 22.11
C VAL A 279 10.98 -1.86 22.16
N ALA A 280 11.11 -2.96 22.92
CA ALA A 280 12.37 -3.68 23.06
C ALA A 280 12.92 -4.26 21.74
N ALA A 281 12.06 -4.85 20.91
CA ALA A 281 12.47 -5.38 19.61
C ALA A 281 12.90 -4.26 18.65
N TRP A 282 12.17 -3.14 18.64
CA TRP A 282 12.52 -1.97 17.85
C TRP A 282 13.83 -1.33 18.32
N SER A 283 14.04 -1.17 19.62
CA SER A 283 15.27 -0.61 20.18
C SER A 283 16.50 -1.43 19.83
N ARG A 284 16.38 -2.77 19.85
CA ARG A 284 17.45 -3.67 19.43
C ARG A 284 17.75 -3.49 17.94
N ALA A 285 16.72 -3.58 17.09
CA ALA A 285 16.90 -3.44 15.65
C ALA A 285 17.49 -2.06 15.25
N LEU A 286 17.08 -0.99 15.93
CA LEU A 286 17.65 0.35 15.75
C LEU A 286 19.12 0.38 16.14
N SER A 287 19.46 -0.16 17.32
CA SER A 287 20.84 -0.21 17.82
C SER A 287 21.75 -1.03 16.90
N ASP A 288 21.28 -2.19 16.43
CA ASP A 288 22.02 -3.07 15.54
C ASP A 288 22.32 -2.35 14.21
N VAL A 289 21.30 -1.74 13.59
CA VAL A 289 21.48 -1.01 12.32
C VAL A 289 22.38 0.22 12.46
N LEU A 290 22.33 0.92 13.60
CA LEU A 290 23.21 2.07 13.87
C LEU A 290 24.66 1.64 14.15
N ALA A 291 24.87 0.44 14.71
CA ALA A 291 26.18 -0.12 14.98
C ALA A 291 26.84 -0.73 13.73
N GLU A 292 26.07 -1.02 12.67
CA GLU A 292 26.61 -1.52 11.41
C GLU A 292 27.64 -0.55 10.81
N THR A 293 28.90 -0.97 10.82
CA THR A 293 30.01 -0.22 10.21
C THR A 293 30.22 -0.58 8.74
N SER A 294 29.60 -1.65 8.26
CA SER A 294 29.80 -2.14 6.90
C SER A 294 29.16 -1.21 5.86
N ALA A 295 30.01 -0.68 4.98
CA ALA A 295 29.68 0.16 3.84
C ALA A 295 29.32 -0.64 2.58
N ALA A 296 28.96 -1.93 2.72
CA ALA A 296 28.60 -2.75 1.56
C ALA A 296 27.54 -2.01 0.72
N PRO A 297 27.78 -1.81 -0.58
CA PRO A 297 26.88 -1.02 -1.42
C PRO A 297 25.48 -1.62 -1.32
N ARG A 298 24.54 -0.83 -0.82
CA ARG A 298 23.14 -1.21 -0.78
C ARG A 298 22.65 -1.21 -2.22
N GLN A 299 22.63 -2.38 -2.83
CA GLN A 299 22.23 -2.52 -4.23
C GLN A 299 20.75 -2.13 -4.36
N PRO A 300 20.43 -1.13 -5.21
CA PRO A 300 19.07 -0.81 -5.56
C PRO A 300 18.34 -2.07 -6.00
N MET A 301 17.16 -2.30 -5.43
CA MET A 301 16.31 -3.40 -5.86
C MET A 301 15.51 -3.02 -7.09
N GLU A 302 15.34 -3.99 -7.99
CA GLU A 302 14.44 -3.83 -9.11
C GLU A 302 13.00 -3.60 -8.59
N PRO A 303 12.32 -2.53 -9.04
CA PRO A 303 10.95 -2.26 -8.65
C PRO A 303 10.03 -3.42 -9.03
N VAL A 304 8.90 -3.54 -8.33
CA VAL A 304 7.87 -4.57 -8.60
C VAL A 304 7.10 -4.33 -9.91
N ARG A 305 7.63 -3.47 -10.80
CA ARG A 305 7.02 -3.03 -12.05
C ARG A 305 6.61 -4.20 -12.94
N GLY A 306 7.50 -5.18 -13.13
CA GLY A 306 7.23 -6.36 -13.96
C GLY A 306 5.99 -7.13 -13.48
N ALA A 307 5.96 -7.49 -12.20
CA ALA A 307 4.82 -8.23 -11.63
C ALA A 307 3.52 -7.41 -11.61
N THR A 308 3.58 -6.08 -11.46
CA THR A 308 2.40 -5.22 -11.59
C THR A 308 1.86 -5.24 -13.03
N ILE A 309 2.74 -5.10 -14.03
CA ILE A 309 2.36 -5.08 -15.45
C ILE A 309 1.76 -6.43 -15.87
N GLU A 310 2.48 -7.52 -15.61
CA GLU A 310 2.04 -8.88 -15.92
C GLU A 310 0.69 -9.20 -15.25
N GLY A 311 0.53 -8.79 -13.99
CA GLY A 311 -0.71 -8.97 -13.23
C GLY A 311 -1.90 -8.25 -13.86
N TRP A 312 -1.71 -7.01 -14.33
CA TRP A 312 -2.77 -6.26 -15.02
C TRP A 312 -3.09 -6.84 -16.40
N GLN A 313 -2.08 -7.17 -17.20
CA GLN A 313 -2.28 -7.78 -18.53
C GLN A 313 -3.07 -9.09 -18.40
N THR A 314 -2.63 -9.99 -17.52
CA THR A 314 -3.30 -11.26 -17.25
C THR A 314 -4.76 -11.07 -16.80
N LEU A 315 -5.01 -10.05 -15.96
CA LEU A 315 -6.37 -9.74 -15.52
C LEU A 315 -7.24 -9.24 -16.68
N LEU A 316 -6.72 -8.34 -17.52
CA LEU A 316 -7.46 -7.79 -18.65
C LEU A 316 -7.80 -8.88 -19.69
N ASP A 317 -6.86 -9.78 -19.98
CA ASP A 317 -7.07 -10.92 -20.89
C ASP A 317 -8.15 -11.88 -20.36
N ARG A 318 -8.14 -12.13 -19.04
CA ARG A 318 -9.19 -12.91 -18.37
C ARG A 318 -10.56 -12.24 -18.49
N LEU A 319 -10.64 -10.93 -18.31
CA LEU A 319 -11.90 -10.19 -18.41
C LEU A 319 -12.41 -10.14 -19.86
N ALA A 320 -11.52 -10.12 -20.85
CA ALA A 320 -11.87 -10.20 -22.27
C ALA A 320 -12.42 -11.58 -22.65
N SER A 321 -11.77 -12.67 -22.23
CA SER A 321 -12.17 -14.05 -22.55
C SER A 321 -13.48 -14.50 -21.91
N ARG A 322 -13.87 -13.95 -20.75
CA ARG A 322 -15.19 -14.21 -20.15
C ARG A 322 -16.35 -13.60 -20.94
N LYS A 323 -16.09 -12.55 -21.73
CA LYS A 323 -17.14 -11.93 -22.57
C LYS A 323 -17.43 -12.73 -23.83
N THR A 324 -16.41 -13.34 -24.45
CA THR A 324 -16.61 -14.18 -25.64
C THR A 324 -17.39 -15.45 -25.33
N SER A 325 -17.22 -16.00 -24.12
CA SER A 325 -17.94 -17.20 -23.66
C SER A 325 -19.36 -16.92 -23.14
N GLY A 326 -19.65 -15.70 -22.66
CA GLY A 326 -20.98 -15.30 -22.18
C GLY A 326 -22.00 -14.88 -23.24
N SER A 327 -21.62 -14.78 -24.52
CA SER A 327 -22.53 -14.39 -25.61
C SER A 327 -23.40 -15.53 -26.15
N ASN A 328 -23.16 -16.79 -25.74
CA ASN A 328 -23.86 -17.97 -26.25
C ASN A 328 -24.80 -18.66 -25.24
N ALA A 329 -25.04 -18.06 -24.08
CA ALA A 329 -25.94 -18.62 -23.07
C ALA A 329 -27.05 -17.62 -22.73
N LEU A 330 -28.01 -17.47 -23.64
CA LEU A 330 -29.35 -17.07 -23.22
C LEU A 330 -29.94 -18.28 -22.46
N ALA A 331 -30.15 -18.11 -21.17
CA ALA A 331 -30.91 -19.07 -20.39
C ALA A 331 -32.35 -19.05 -20.91
N THR A 332 -32.76 -20.12 -21.58
CA THR A 332 -34.16 -20.45 -21.80
C THR A 332 -34.81 -20.66 -20.44
N ILE A 333 -35.96 -20.00 -20.22
CA ILE A 333 -36.77 -20.05 -18.99
C ILE A 333 -37.14 -21.50 -18.64
#